data_AF-A0A258LXD9-F1
#
_entry.id   AF-A0A258LXD9-F1
#
_cell.length_a   1.000
_cell.length_b   1.000
_cell.length_c   1.000
_cell.angle_alpha   90.00
_cell.angle_beta   90.00
_cell.angle_gamma   90.00
#
_symmetry.space_group_name_H-M   'P 1'
#
loop_
_entity.id
_entity.type
_entity.pdbx_description
1 polymer ?
#
loop_
_entity_poly.entity_id
_entity_poly.type
_entity_poly.pdbx_seq_one_letter_code
_entity_poly.pdbx_strand_id
1 'polypeptide(L)' 'MDSEALVKLVTMKMPFGKHAGRALADLPGNYLAWFAREG' A
#
# COMPACT_ATOMS: atom_id res chain seq x y z
N MET A 1 10.26 10.07 -16.88
CA MET A 1 10.14 9.88 -15.43
C MET A 1 8.66 9.95 -15.10
N ASP A 2 8.02 8.78 -15.05
CA ASP A 2 6.57 8.64 -15.00
C ASP A 2 6.01 8.95 -13.61
N SER A 3 5.61 10.20 -13.42
CA SER A 3 4.91 10.66 -12.20
C SER A 3 3.66 9.83 -11.89
N GLU A 4 3.03 9.21 -12.90
CA GLU A 4 1.87 8.35 -12.73
C GLU A 4 2.16 7.07 -11.92
N ALA A 5 3.38 6.52 -12.02
CA ALA A 5 3.77 5.35 -11.24
C ALA A 5 3.88 5.67 -9.74
N LEU A 6 4.40 6.86 -9.42
CA LEU A 6 4.50 7.37 -8.06
C LEU A 6 3.11 7.67 -7.47
N VAL A 7 2.22 8.24 -8.28
CA VAL A 7 0.84 8.50 -7.86
C VAL A 7 0.10 7.18 -7.60
N LYS A 8 0.25 6.17 -8.46
CA LYS A 8 -0.34 4.83 -8.24
C LYS A 8 0.15 4.17 -6.95
N LEU A 9 1.44 4.30 -6.62
CA LEU A 9 1.99 3.77 -5.37
C LEU A 9 1.37 4.44 -4.13
N VAL A 10 1.20 5.76 -4.16
CA VAL A 10 0.63 6.53 -3.03
C VAL A 10 -0.89 6.40 -2.92
N THR A 11 -1.59 6.23 -4.05
CA THR A 11 -3.06 6.08 -4.07
C THR A 11 -3.52 4.63 -3.97
N MET A 12 -2.61 3.67 -4.02
CA MET A 12 -2.96 2.27 -3.83
C MET A 12 -3.60 2.09 -2.46
N LYS A 13 -4.84 1.61 -2.51
CA LYS A 13 -5.56 1.14 -1.34
C LYS A 13 -5.33 -0.35 -1.22
N MET A 14 -5.23 -0.83 0.01
CA MET A 14 -5.07 -2.25 0.26
C MET A 14 -6.24 -3.02 -0.38
N PRO A 15 -5.99 -3.95 -1.31
CA PRO A 15 -7.07 -4.65 -2.01
C PRO A 15 -7.69 -5.78 -1.19
N PHE A 16 -7.02 -6.27 -0.15
CA PHE A 16 -7.44 -7.42 0.64
C PHE A 16 -6.98 -7.34 2.11
N GLY A 17 -7.51 -8.22 2.96
CA GLY A 17 -7.14 -8.33 4.37
C GLY A 17 -7.90 -7.38 5.31
N LYS A 18 -7.46 -7.32 6.57
CA LYS A 18 -8.12 -6.53 7.63
C LYS A 18 -8.14 -5.03 7.35
N HIS A 19 -7.20 -4.54 6.54
CA HIS A 19 -7.08 -3.13 6.19
C HIS A 19 -7.55 -2.82 4.76
N ALA A 20 -8.31 -3.71 4.13
CA ALA A 20 -8.86 -3.51 2.80
C ALA A 20 -9.59 -2.16 2.68
N GLY A 21 -9.35 -1.44 1.58
CA GLY A 21 -9.93 -0.12 1.32
C GLY A 21 -9.22 1.06 1.99
N ARG A 22 -8.23 0.80 2.86
CA ARG A 22 -7.38 1.84 3.48
C ARG A 22 -6.17 2.13 2.60
N ALA A 23 -5.71 3.38 2.55
CA ALA A 23 -4.50 3.73 1.81
C ALA A 23 -3.29 3.03 2.42
N LEU A 24 -2.33 2.58 1.59
CA LEU A 24 -1.09 1.97 2.09
C LEU A 24 -0.35 2.92 3.06
N ALA A 25 -0.43 4.24 2.82
CA ALA A 25 0.14 5.26 3.70
C ALA A 25 -0.47 5.30 5.12
N ASP A 26 -1.69 4.82 5.30
CA ASP A 26 -2.38 4.75 6.60
C ASP A 26 -2.12 3.43 7.34
N LEU A 27 -1.39 2.50 6.74
CA LEU A 27 -1.12 1.20 7.33
C LEU A 27 0.01 1.27 8.36
N PRO A 28 -0.07 0.49 9.44
CA PRO A 28 1.05 0.32 10.35
C PRO A 28 2.32 -0.13 9.63
N GLY A 29 3.47 0.47 9.95
CA GLY A 29 4.74 0.19 9.26
C GLY A 29 5.17 -1.29 9.31
N ASN A 30 4.83 -2.00 10.38
CA ASN A 30 5.02 -3.45 10.49
C ASN A 30 4.18 -4.25 9.48
N TYR A 31 2.95 -3.80 9.20
CA TYR A 31 2.07 -4.42 8.21
C TYR A 31 2.59 -4.18 6.80
N LEU A 32 3.08 -2.96 6.50
CA LEU A 32 3.74 -2.65 5.23
C LEU A 32 5.02 -3.48 5.03
N ALA A 33 5.82 -3.65 6.08
CA ALA A 33 7.03 -4.46 6.02
C ALA A 33 6.73 -5.94 5.73
N TRP A 34 5.68 -6.51 6.33
CA TRP A 34 5.19 -7.84 5.99
C TRP A 34 4.64 -7.90 4.56
N PHE A 35 3.81 -6.93 4.16
CA PHE A 35 3.25 -6.86 2.81
C PHE A 35 4.33 -6.78 1.72
N ALA A 36 5.41 -6.03 1.95
CA ALA A 36 6.54 -5.97 1.02
C ALA A 36 7.35 -7.28 0.92
N ARG A 37 7.17 -8.21 1.86
CA ARG A 37 7.90 -9.49 1.95
C ARG A 37 7.07 -10.68 1.48
N GLU A 38 5.77 -10.66 1.75
CA GLU A 38 4.83 -11.78 1.56
C GLU A 38 3.67 -11.49 0.59
N GLY A 39 3.49 -10.23 0.18
CA GLY A 39 2.40 -9.77 -0.71
C GLY A 39 2.63 -10.02 -2.19
#